data_AF-A0A7S2JNM5-F1
#
_entry.id   AF-A0A7S2JNM5-F1
#
_cell.length_a   1.000
_cell.length_b   1.000
_cell.length_c   1.000
_cell.angle_alpha   90.00
_cell.angle_beta   90.00
_cell.angle_gamma   90.00
#
_symmetry.space_group_name_H-M   'P 1'
#
loop_
_entity.id
_entity.type
_entity.pdbx_description
1 polymer ?
#
loop_
_entity_poly.entity_id
_entity_poly.type
_entity_poly.pdbx_seq_one_letter_code
_entity_poly.pdbx_strand_id
1 'polypeptide(L)'
;LGGLYARYVIGKLFDPSTGLFCGRLKPLSFVTLSSPHIGVRNLLPAPVTLAARYFVGRTGRQLLLEDGDETEPLISRMVSDAELPFLSALESFKQRILYASAAYDVQVPYPTAAISPYYCQ
;
A
#
# COMPACT_ATOMS: atom_id res chain seq x y z
N LEU A 1 -7.95 -2.26 -0.63
CA LEU A 1 -7.49 -1.00 0.01
C LEU A 1 -7.08 -1.15 1.48
N GLY A 2 -7.71 -2.04 2.25
CA GLY A 2 -7.43 -2.21 3.68
C GLY A 2 -5.94 -2.35 4.03
N GLY A 3 -5.16 -3.10 3.24
CA GLY A 3 -3.71 -3.22 3.46
C GLY A 3 -2.93 -1.91 3.33
N LEU A 4 -3.31 -1.02 2.40
CA LEU A 4 -2.69 0.30 2.27
C LEU A 4 -3.05 1.21 3.44
N TYR A 5 -4.30 1.20 3.88
CA TYR A 5 -4.70 1.94 5.09
C TYR A 5 -3.98 1.43 6.32
N ALA A 6 -3.87 0.11 6.47
CA ALA A 6 -3.12 -0.49 7.56
C ALA A 6 -1.64 -0.08 7.52
N ARG A 7 -0.98 -0.10 6.35
CA ARG A 7 0.41 0.39 6.16
C ARG A 7 0.56 1.85 6.57
N TYR A 8 -0.40 2.70 6.21
CA TYR A 8 -0.37 4.10 6.60
C TYR A 8 -0.49 4.28 8.13
N VAL A 9 -1.45 3.57 8.74
CA VAL A 9 -1.71 3.63 10.18
C VAL A 9 -0.51 3.14 10.98
N ILE A 10 0.11 2.02 10.60
CA ILE A 10 1.29 1.53 11.32
C ILE A 10 2.46 2.51 11.21
N GLY A 11 2.70 3.14 10.06
CA GLY A 11 3.74 4.17 9.95
C GLY A 11 3.47 5.39 10.85
N LYS A 12 2.21 5.75 11.08
CA LYS A 12 1.82 6.84 11.98
C LYS A 12 1.92 6.50 13.47
N LEU A 13 1.63 5.25 13.84
CA LEU A 13 1.54 4.83 15.23
C LEU A 13 2.82 4.19 15.78
N PHE A 14 3.76 3.83 14.89
CA PHE A 14 5.02 3.22 15.27
C PHE A 14 5.92 4.25 15.94
N ASP A 15 6.45 3.89 17.11
CA ASP A 15 7.47 4.63 17.82
C ASP A 15 8.84 3.97 17.57
N PRO A 16 9.73 4.57 16.75
CA PRO A 16 11.04 4.00 16.45
C PRO A 16 11.95 3.82 17.66
N SER A 17 11.77 4.62 18.72
CA SER A 17 12.62 4.57 19.90
C SER A 17 12.37 3.33 20.75
N THR A 18 11.12 2.87 20.81
CA THR A 18 10.70 1.70 21.59
C THR A 18 10.47 0.47 20.73
N GLY A 19 10.28 0.63 19.41
CA GLY A 19 9.87 -0.45 18.52
C GLY A 19 8.43 -0.93 18.76
N LEU A 20 7.62 -0.13 19.45
CA LEU A 20 6.25 -0.45 19.83
C LEU A 20 5.27 0.49 19.15
N PHE A 21 4.03 0.03 18.98
CA PHE A 21 2.93 0.88 18.54
C PHE A 21 2.35 1.62 19.74
N CYS A 22 2.20 2.94 19.61
CA CYS A 22 1.78 3.83 20.70
C CYS A 22 2.62 3.65 21.99
N GLY A 23 3.89 3.27 21.87
CA GLY A 23 4.80 3.02 22.98
C GLY A 23 4.47 1.83 23.89
N ARG A 24 3.49 0.99 23.53
CA ARG A 24 3.02 -0.11 24.42
C ARG A 24 2.62 -1.39 23.70
N LEU A 25 2.19 -1.31 22.44
CA LEU A 25 1.64 -2.44 21.71
C LEU A 25 2.74 -3.15 20.93
N LYS A 26 2.96 -4.43 21.24
CA LYS A 26 3.93 -5.26 20.55
C LYS A 26 3.34 -5.79 19.23
N PRO A 27 3.99 -5.54 18.10
CA PRO A 27 3.54 -6.08 16.83
C PRO A 27 3.77 -7.59 16.72
N LEU A 28 2.75 -8.30 16.23
CA LEU A 28 2.80 -9.75 16.02
C LEU A 28 2.72 -10.09 14.55
N SER A 29 1.59 -9.80 13.91
CA SER A 29 1.35 -10.17 12.52
C SER A 29 0.74 -9.01 11.74
N PHE A 30 1.30 -8.72 10.57
CA PHE A 30 0.74 -7.82 9.58
C PHE A 30 0.23 -8.67 8.42
N VAL A 31 -1.08 -8.73 8.24
CA VAL A 31 -1.73 -9.58 7.22
C VAL A 31 -2.55 -8.71 6.29
N THR A 32 -2.39 -8.92 4.98
CA THR A 32 -3.18 -8.23 3.96
C THR A 32 -3.77 -9.22 2.97
N LEU A 33 -4.97 -8.91 2.53
CA LEU A 33 -5.72 -9.67 1.54
C LEU A 33 -5.96 -8.75 0.35
N SER A 34 -5.56 -9.21 -0.84
CA SER A 34 -5.84 -8.61 -2.14
C SER A 34 -5.77 -7.08 -2.10
N SER A 35 -4.62 -6.57 -1.67
CA SER A 35 -4.40 -5.14 -1.47
C SER A 35 -3.39 -4.65 -2.50
N PRO A 36 -3.69 -3.57 -3.27
CA PRO A 36 -2.80 -3.08 -4.33
C PRO A 36 -1.57 -2.37 -3.75
N HIS A 37 -0.60 -3.13 -3.25
CA HIS A 37 0.52 -2.65 -2.43
C HIS A 37 1.45 -1.65 -3.12
N ILE A 38 1.47 -1.69 -4.45
CA ILE A 38 2.32 -0.86 -5.32
C ILE A 38 1.50 0.10 -6.20
N GLY A 39 0.21 0.28 -5.88
CA GLY A 39 -0.72 1.00 -6.74
C GLY A 39 -1.15 0.18 -7.96
N VAL A 40 -1.90 0.79 -8.87
CA VAL A 40 -2.49 0.14 -10.06
C VAL A 40 -2.15 0.86 -11.36
N ARG A 41 -1.18 1.80 -11.33
CA ARG A 41 -0.76 2.57 -12.50
C ARG A 41 -0.34 1.64 -13.64
N ASN A 42 -0.87 1.85 -14.84
CA ASN A 42 -0.63 1.07 -16.06
C ASN A 42 -1.05 -0.42 -16.04
N LEU A 43 -1.79 -0.87 -15.02
CA LEU A 43 -2.21 -2.28 -14.88
C LEU A 43 -3.71 -2.51 -15.13
N LEU A 44 -4.47 -1.44 -15.28
CA LEU A 44 -5.90 -1.47 -15.56
C LEU A 44 -6.16 -1.05 -17.02
N PRO A 45 -7.18 -1.63 -17.69
CA PRO A 45 -7.61 -1.16 -19.00
C PRO A 45 -7.92 0.34 -18.98
N ALA A 46 -7.59 1.05 -20.06
CA ALA A 46 -7.80 2.50 -20.19
C ALA A 46 -9.18 3.02 -19.69
N PRO A 47 -10.33 2.40 -20.00
CA PRO A 47 -11.62 2.87 -19.49
C PRO A 47 -11.76 2.73 -17.97
N VAL A 48 -11.16 1.70 -17.37
CA VAL A 48 -11.17 1.47 -15.92
C VAL A 48 -10.24 2.46 -15.21
N THR A 49 -9.07 2.71 -15.79
CA THR A 49 -8.13 3.73 -15.30
C THR A 49 -8.77 5.12 -15.31
N LEU A 50 -9.46 5.48 -16.40
CA LEU A 50 -10.18 6.74 -16.52
C LEU A 50 -11.33 6.83 -15.49
N ALA A 51 -12.07 5.72 -15.31
CA ALA A 51 -13.12 5.68 -14.31
C ALA A 51 -12.59 5.82 -12.88
N ALA A 52 -11.47 5.17 -12.55
CA ALA A 52 -10.81 5.33 -11.26
C ALA A 52 -10.36 6.79 -11.03
N ARG A 53 -9.80 7.44 -12.06
CA ARG A 53 -9.33 8.82 -12.00
C ARG A 53 -10.45 9.85 -11.78
N TYR A 54 -11.60 9.67 -12.44
CA TYR A 54 -12.69 10.65 -12.41
C TYR A 54 -13.80 10.33 -11.39
N PHE A 55 -14.11 9.05 -11.13
CA PHE A 55 -15.22 8.66 -10.25
C PHE A 55 -14.79 8.25 -8.84
N VAL A 56 -13.54 7.86 -8.61
CA VAL A 56 -13.04 7.41 -7.28
C VAL A 56 -12.32 8.54 -6.52
N GLY A 57 -12.29 9.76 -7.07
CA GLY A 57 -11.78 10.96 -6.40
C GLY A 57 -10.32 10.85 -5.95
N ARG A 58 -10.02 11.31 -4.73
CA ARG A 58 -8.65 11.34 -4.17
C ARG A 58 -8.02 9.94 -4.07
N THR A 59 -8.79 8.92 -3.69
CA THR A 59 -8.30 7.54 -3.59
C THR A 59 -7.96 6.95 -4.95
N GLY A 60 -8.72 7.31 -5.99
CA GLY A 60 -8.40 6.94 -7.37
C GLY A 60 -7.03 7.48 -7.82
N ARG A 61 -6.79 8.77 -7.59
CA ARG A 61 -5.49 9.41 -7.88
C ARG A 61 -4.34 8.78 -7.09
N GLN A 62 -4.55 8.46 -5.81
CA GLN A 62 -3.56 7.75 -4.99
C GLN A 62 -3.18 6.38 -5.56
N LEU A 63 -4.17 5.58 -5.98
CA LEU A 63 -3.93 4.27 -6.57
C LEU A 63 -3.21 4.36 -7.92
N LEU A 64 -3.50 5.41 -8.68
CA LEU A 64 -2.84 5.70 -9.96
C LEU A 64 -1.47 6.38 -9.80
N LEU A 65 -1.03 6.66 -8.56
CA LEU A 65 0.20 7.41 -8.28
C LEU A 65 0.19 8.83 -8.89
N GLU A 66 -0.99 9.45 -8.96
CA GLU A 66 -1.24 10.80 -9.52
C GLU A 66 -1.58 11.84 -8.43
N ASP A 67 -1.31 11.53 -7.16
CA ASP A 67 -1.55 12.42 -6.02
C ASP A 67 -0.29 13.20 -5.58
N GLY A 68 0.78 13.13 -6.37
CA GLY A 68 2.08 13.73 -6.10
C GLY A 68 2.30 15.10 -6.76
N ASP A 69 1.33 16.02 -6.66
CA ASP A 69 1.37 17.30 -7.40
C ASP A 69 2.58 18.21 -7.02
N GLU A 70 3.19 18.02 -5.83
CA GLU A 70 4.46 18.68 -5.41
C GLU A 70 5.41 17.75 -4.62
N THR A 71 4.98 16.53 -4.30
CA THR A 71 5.74 15.54 -3.52
C THR A 71 5.59 14.17 -4.15
N GLU A 72 6.42 13.20 -3.74
CA GLU A 72 6.28 11.83 -4.21
C GLU A 72 4.87 11.26 -3.86
N PRO A 73 4.21 10.48 -4.74
CA PRO A 73 2.88 9.89 -4.48
C PRO A 73 2.83 9.10 -3.16
N LEU A 74 1.69 9.12 -2.46
CA LEU A 74 1.58 8.54 -1.12
C LEU A 74 1.99 7.05 -1.06
N ILE A 75 1.56 6.25 -2.03
CA ILE A 75 1.89 4.81 -2.07
C ILE A 75 3.39 4.59 -2.24
N SER A 76 4.06 5.45 -3.04
CA SER A 76 5.51 5.39 -3.21
C SER A 76 6.23 5.83 -1.94
N ARG A 77 5.75 6.86 -1.25
CA ARG A 77 6.28 7.26 0.06
C ARG A 77 6.20 6.17 1.13
N MET A 78 5.22 5.27 1.04
CA MET A 78 5.10 4.13 1.97
C MET A 78 6.14 3.02 1.72
N VAL A 79 7.03 3.17 0.72
CA VAL A 79 8.16 2.24 0.46
C VAL A 79 9.49 2.72 1.04
N SER A 80 9.51 3.80 1.83
CA SER A 80 10.71 4.32 2.47
C SER A 80 10.40 4.89 3.86
N ASP A 81 11.44 5.08 4.66
CA ASP A 81 11.38 5.75 5.97
C ASP A 81 11.76 7.24 5.82
N ALA A 82 11.06 7.95 4.94
CA ALA A 82 11.32 9.37 4.67
C ALA A 82 10.62 10.29 5.70
N GLU A 83 9.31 10.50 5.55
CA GLU A 83 8.54 11.35 6.47
C GLU A 83 8.00 10.59 7.68
N LEU A 84 7.75 9.29 7.52
CA LEU A 84 7.25 8.40 8.55
C LEU A 84 7.97 7.05 8.43
N PRO A 85 8.12 6.31 9.54
CA PRO A 85 8.86 5.05 9.58
C PRO A 85 8.03 3.88 9.01
N PHE A 86 7.61 3.95 7.73
CA PHE A 86 6.73 2.94 7.13
C PHE A 86 7.38 1.56 7.01
N LEU A 87 8.64 1.48 6.54
CA LEU A 87 9.37 0.22 6.44
C LEU A 87 9.80 -0.28 7.81
N SER A 88 10.33 0.59 8.66
CA SER A 88 10.67 0.23 10.05
C SER A 88 9.45 -0.31 10.81
N ALA A 89 8.28 0.31 10.65
CA ALA A 89 7.03 -0.16 11.25
C ALA A 89 6.63 -1.54 10.71
N LEU A 90 6.74 -1.80 9.40
CA LEU A 90 6.47 -3.11 8.82
C LEU A 90 7.47 -4.17 9.31
N GLU A 91 8.76 -3.81 9.40
CA GLU A 91 9.83 -4.68 9.83
C GLU A 91 9.65 -5.14 11.29
N SER A 92 9.05 -4.30 12.13
CA SER A 92 8.79 -4.61 13.54
C SER A 92 7.85 -5.82 13.75
N PHE A 93 6.98 -6.15 12.79
CA PHE A 93 6.08 -7.31 12.89
C PHE A 93 6.84 -8.63 12.80
N LYS A 94 6.58 -9.55 13.73
CA LYS A 94 7.16 -10.90 13.69
C LYS A 94 6.77 -11.66 12.42
N GLN A 95 5.54 -11.47 11.94
CA GLN A 95 5.03 -12.08 10.73
C GLN A 95 4.48 -11.00 9.79
N ARG A 96 4.83 -11.10 8.52
CA ARG A 96 4.28 -10.27 7.44
C ARG A 96 3.75 -11.21 6.37
N ILE A 97 2.45 -11.19 6.13
CA ILE A 97 1.78 -12.11 5.22
C ILE A 97 0.93 -11.29 4.25
N LEU A 98 1.07 -11.59 2.97
CA LEU A 98 0.18 -11.10 1.94
C LEU A 98 -0.49 -12.30 1.28
N TYR A 99 -1.79 -12.16 1.03
CA TYR A 99 -2.57 -13.08 0.23
C TYR A 99 -3.05 -12.33 -1.00
N ALA A 100 -2.76 -12.88 -2.18
CA ALA A 100 -3.18 -12.33 -3.45
C ALA A 100 -4.18 -13.28 -4.12
N SER A 101 -5.31 -12.73 -4.59
CA SER A 101 -6.26 -13.46 -5.41
C SER A 101 -5.61 -13.83 -6.75
N ALA A 102 -5.37 -15.13 -6.99
CA ALA A 102 -4.76 -15.59 -8.24
C ALA A 102 -5.71 -15.50 -9.46
N ALA A 103 -7.02 -15.54 -9.23
CA ALA A 103 -8.03 -15.48 -10.28
C ALA A 103 -9.31 -14.80 -9.78
N TYR A 104 -10.11 -14.29 -10.72
CA TYR A 104 -11.45 -13.72 -10.51
C TYR A 104 -11.53 -12.44 -9.66
N ASP A 105 -10.39 -11.82 -9.35
CA ASP A 105 -10.35 -10.51 -8.69
C ASP A 105 -10.19 -9.42 -9.74
N VAL A 106 -11.33 -8.88 -10.17
CA VAL A 106 -11.39 -7.77 -11.13
C VAL A 106 -11.07 -6.41 -10.50
N GLN A 107 -11.06 -6.32 -9.16
CA GLN A 107 -10.85 -5.06 -8.45
C GLN A 107 -9.37 -4.80 -8.20
N VAL A 108 -8.60 -5.84 -7.88
CA VAL A 108 -7.19 -5.71 -7.55
C VAL A 108 -6.36 -6.59 -8.48
N PRO A 109 -5.63 -5.99 -9.44
CA PRO A 109 -4.76 -6.75 -10.32
C PRO A 109 -3.75 -7.57 -9.52
N TYR A 110 -3.66 -8.86 -9.84
CA TYR A 110 -2.79 -9.81 -9.14
C TYR A 110 -1.35 -9.29 -8.91
N PRO A 111 -0.67 -8.66 -9.89
CA PRO A 111 0.70 -8.20 -9.67
C PRO A 111 0.83 -7.17 -8.55
N THR A 112 -0.21 -6.37 -8.35
CA THR A 112 -0.24 -5.33 -7.31
C THR A 112 -0.46 -5.92 -5.92
N ALA A 113 -1.25 -6.99 -5.83
CA ALA A 113 -1.48 -7.72 -4.59
C ALA A 113 -0.31 -8.61 -4.19
N ALA A 114 0.34 -9.24 -5.18
CA ALA A 114 1.46 -10.16 -4.97
C ALA A 114 2.82 -9.47 -4.83
N ILE A 115 2.91 -8.16 -5.08
CA ILE A 115 4.18 -7.43 -5.20
C ILE A 115 5.09 -8.12 -6.24
N SER A 116 4.51 -8.41 -7.41
CA SER A 116 5.21 -9.16 -8.47
C SER A 116 6.04 -8.23 -9.35
N PRO A 117 7.35 -8.47 -9.52
CA PRO A 117 8.22 -7.58 -10.31
C PRO A 117 7.98 -7.67 -11.83
N TYR A 118 7.35 -8.75 -12.32
CA TYR A 118 7.22 -9.03 -13.76
C TYR A 118 6.28 -8.09 -14.51
N TYR A 119 5.49 -7.27 -13.81
CA TYR A 119 4.47 -6.40 -14.40
C TYR A 119 4.68 -4.92 -14.04
N CYS A 120 5.76 -4.60 -13.33
CA CYS A 120 6.18 -3.24 -13.03
C CYS A 120 7.22 -2.80 -14.07
N GLN A 121 6.78 -2.41 -15.27
CA GLN A 121 7.61 -1.69 -16.26
C GLN A 121 7.09 -0.27 -16.44
#